data_AF-A0A536PET3-F1
#
_entry.id   AF-A0A536PET3-F1
#
_cell.length_a   1.000
_cell.length_b   1.000
_cell.length_c   1.000
_cell.angle_alpha   90.00
_cell.angle_beta   90.00
_cell.angle_gamma   90.00
#
_symmetry.space_group_name_H-M   'P 1'
#
loop_
_entity.id
_entity.type
_entity.pdbx_description
1 polymer ?
#
loop_
_entity_poly.entity_id
_entity_poly.type
_entity_poly.pdbx_seq_one_letter_code
_entity_poly.pdbx_strand_id
1 'polypeptide(L)'
;MGVPRVLRTGEPARAATRAYAGGRGLGERRGPGGSDPRQVLRLQNAGDEWQIVTAPDHAPQVAAYLGADRLRLSPASLETLAVVAYRQPVTRAEVEAIRGVNCDQTIYTLSSRRLIEERGRKETAGRPILYGTTWEFLECFGLGSLHELPRALTPEGAVLESVAGRGAATPDR
;
A
#
# COMPACT_ATOMS: atom_id res chain seq x y z
N MET A 1 -10.66 15.25 20.03
CA MET A 1 -10.22 14.82 18.70
C MET A 1 -10.39 13.31 18.60
N GLY A 2 -11.50 12.86 18.03
CA GLY A 2 -11.76 11.43 17.83
C GLY A 2 -11.04 10.97 16.58
N VAL A 3 -10.06 10.09 16.72
CA VAL A 3 -9.49 9.35 15.60
C VAL A 3 -10.62 8.57 14.90
N PRO A 4 -10.66 8.49 13.56
CA PRO A 4 -11.61 7.64 12.88
C PRO A 4 -11.46 6.21 13.39
N ARG A 5 -12.56 5.64 13.91
CA ARG A 5 -12.57 4.32 14.52
C ARG A 5 -12.53 3.27 13.41
N VAL A 6 -11.32 2.79 13.11
CA VAL A 6 -11.09 1.67 12.19
C VAL A 6 -11.82 0.44 12.73
N LEU A 7 -12.80 -0.06 11.98
CA LEU A 7 -13.46 -1.32 12.27
C LEU A 7 -12.51 -2.46 11.92
N ARG A 8 -11.60 -2.78 12.85
CA ARG A 8 -10.72 -3.95 12.76
C ARG A 8 -11.58 -5.20 12.95
N THR A 9 -11.82 -5.93 11.88
CA THR A 9 -12.45 -7.25 11.96
C THR A 9 -11.34 -8.29 12.00
N GLY A 10 -11.13 -8.94 13.15
CA GLY A 10 -10.29 -10.13 13.26
C GLY A 10 -11.01 -11.35 12.67
N GLU A 11 -10.34 -12.02 11.72
CA GLU A 11 -10.57 -13.33 11.08
C GLU A 11 -12.02 -13.90 10.89
N PRO A 12 -12.30 -14.57 9.75
CA PRO A 12 -11.98 -14.20 8.39
C PRO A 12 -13.26 -14.04 7.55
N ALA A 13 -13.24 -13.12 6.58
CA ALA A 13 -14.24 -13.02 5.53
C ALA A 13 -14.12 -14.18 4.52
N ARG A 14 -14.12 -15.43 4.98
CA ARG A 14 -14.08 -16.65 4.16
C ARG A 14 -15.37 -16.90 3.35
N ALA A 15 -16.33 -15.96 3.31
CA ALA A 15 -17.67 -16.25 2.77
C ALA A 15 -18.24 -15.23 1.76
N ALA A 16 -17.51 -14.21 1.29
CA ALA A 16 -18.11 -13.17 0.44
C ALA A 16 -17.46 -12.92 -0.94
N THR A 17 -16.59 -13.82 -1.42
CA THR A 17 -15.94 -13.66 -2.75
C THR A 17 -16.88 -13.97 -3.94
N ARG A 18 -18.19 -14.14 -3.72
CA ARG A 18 -19.13 -14.50 -4.80
C ARG A 18 -20.38 -13.62 -4.90
N ALA A 19 -20.22 -12.30 -4.82
CA ALA A 19 -21.35 -11.41 -5.03
C ALA A 19 -20.99 -10.01 -5.58
N TYR A 20 -20.12 -9.91 -6.60
CA TYR A 20 -20.04 -8.69 -7.43
C TYR A 20 -19.65 -8.99 -8.90
N ALA A 21 -19.86 -10.22 -9.37
CA ALA A 21 -19.76 -10.56 -10.79
C ALA A 21 -21.12 -10.33 -11.46
N GLY A 22 -21.44 -9.08 -11.80
CA GLY A 22 -22.72 -8.77 -12.44
C GLY A 22 -22.92 -7.31 -12.77
N GLY A 23 -22.19 -6.79 -13.75
CA GLY A 23 -22.44 -5.47 -14.33
C GLY A 23 -21.64 -5.26 -15.61
N ARG A 24 -22.24 -5.54 -16.76
CA ARG A 24 -21.69 -5.19 -18.09
C ARG A 24 -21.64 -3.67 -18.24
N GLY A 25 -20.60 -3.14 -18.90
CA GLY A 25 -20.63 -1.80 -19.48
C GLY A 25 -19.27 -1.22 -19.85
N LEU A 26 -18.84 -1.49 -21.09
CA LEU A 26 -18.02 -0.64 -21.98
C LEU A 26 -16.86 0.21 -21.39
N GLY A 27 -15.64 -0.28 -21.64
CA GLY A 27 -14.69 0.42 -22.50
C GLY A 27 -14.09 1.74 -22.00
N GLU A 28 -13.14 1.65 -21.07
CA GLU A 28 -12.03 2.60 -20.98
C GLU A 28 -10.87 1.87 -20.27
N ARG A 29 -9.69 1.85 -20.90
CA ARG A 29 -8.49 1.28 -20.29
C ARG A 29 -8.08 2.16 -19.12
N ARG A 30 -8.57 1.84 -17.93
CA ARG A 30 -8.22 2.50 -16.66
C ARG A 30 -6.92 1.93 -16.11
N GLY A 31 -6.02 2.82 -15.69
CA GLY A 31 -4.79 2.46 -14.99
C GLY A 31 -5.06 1.71 -13.68
N PRO A 32 -4.03 1.05 -13.11
CA PRO A 32 -4.18 0.28 -11.88
C PRO A 32 -4.61 1.21 -10.73
N GLY A 33 -5.87 1.12 -10.30
CA GLY A 33 -6.42 1.90 -9.18
C GLY A 33 -7.66 2.76 -9.49
N GLY A 34 -8.13 2.83 -10.74
CA GLY A 34 -9.33 3.61 -11.09
C GLY A 34 -10.61 3.02 -10.48
N SER A 35 -11.09 3.59 -9.37
CA SER A 35 -12.37 3.22 -8.73
C SER A 35 -13.53 3.84 -9.50
N ASP A 36 -14.65 3.13 -9.69
CA ASP A 36 -15.85 3.71 -10.32
C ASP A 36 -16.20 5.01 -9.58
N PRO A 37 -16.46 6.15 -10.25
CA PRO A 37 -16.83 7.40 -9.55
C PRO A 37 -18.09 7.27 -8.68
N ARG A 38 -18.87 6.20 -8.82
CA ARG A 38 -19.98 5.85 -7.92
C ARG A 38 -19.54 5.08 -6.67
N GLN A 39 -18.33 4.52 -6.67
CA GLN A 39 -17.78 3.76 -5.56
C GLN A 39 -17.23 4.69 -4.50
N VAL A 40 -17.99 4.84 -3.41
CA VAL A 40 -17.61 5.68 -2.26
C VAL A 40 -16.67 4.97 -1.27
N LEU A 41 -16.69 3.64 -1.24
CA LEU A 41 -15.95 2.80 -0.29
C LEU A 41 -15.12 1.74 -1.01
N ARG A 42 -13.96 1.42 -0.45
CA ARG A 42 -13.02 0.40 -0.92
C ARG A 42 -12.60 -0.50 0.23
N LEU A 43 -12.28 -1.76 -0.09
CA LEU A 43 -11.62 -2.67 0.83
C LEU A 43 -10.11 -2.60 0.63
N GLN A 44 -9.36 -2.49 1.73
CA GLN A 44 -7.92 -2.69 1.76
C GLN A 44 -7.58 -3.96 2.54
N ASN A 45 -6.47 -4.59 2.15
CA ASN A 45 -5.93 -5.77 2.80
C ASN A 45 -4.41 -5.64 3.04
N ALA A 46 -3.97 -6.15 4.19
CA ALA A 46 -2.57 -6.33 4.53
C ALA A 46 -2.42 -7.66 5.28
N GLY A 47 -1.93 -8.69 4.59
CA GLY A 47 -1.86 -10.04 5.16
C GLY A 47 -3.27 -10.59 5.39
N ASP A 48 -3.58 -10.98 6.63
CA ASP A 48 -4.86 -11.57 7.00
C ASP A 48 -5.90 -10.53 7.47
N GLU A 49 -5.49 -9.26 7.58
CA GLU A 49 -6.35 -8.17 8.05
C GLU A 49 -7.02 -7.43 6.90
N TRP A 50 -8.23 -6.92 7.13
CA TRP A 50 -9.02 -6.17 6.16
C TRP A 50 -9.59 -4.90 6.79
N GLN A 51 -9.68 -3.83 6.01
CA GLN A 51 -10.36 -2.60 6.41
C GLN A 51 -11.20 -1.98 5.30
N ILE A 52 -12.24 -1.26 5.69
CA ILE A 52 -13.07 -0.43 4.79
C ILE A 52 -12.54 0.99 4.86
N VAL A 53 -12.23 1.57 3.70
CA VAL A 53 -11.76 2.96 3.56
C VAL A 53 -12.60 3.70 2.52
N THR A 54 -12.53 5.03 2.51
CA THR A 54 -13.11 5.83 1.43
C THR A 54 -12.33 5.64 0.13
N ALA A 55 -13.02 5.62 -1.01
CA ALA A 55 -12.33 5.57 -2.30
C ALA A 55 -11.41 6.80 -2.49
N PRO A 56 -10.22 6.63 -3.10
CA PRO A 56 -9.22 7.69 -3.23
C PRO A 56 -9.71 8.90 -4.03
N ASP A 57 -10.67 8.71 -4.93
CA ASP A 57 -11.31 9.77 -5.71
C ASP A 57 -12.05 10.80 -4.84
N HIS A 58 -12.39 10.44 -3.60
CA HIS A 58 -13.05 11.31 -2.62
C HIS A 58 -12.07 11.89 -1.56
N ALA A 59 -10.77 11.65 -1.70
CA ALA A 59 -9.77 12.12 -0.74
C ALA A 59 -9.77 13.65 -0.52
N PRO A 60 -9.91 14.52 -1.54
CA PRO A 60 -9.96 15.96 -1.33
C PRO A 60 -11.12 16.41 -0.44
N GLN A 61 -12.30 15.80 -0.61
CA GLN A 61 -13.52 16.11 0.13
C GLN A 61 -13.38 15.65 1.59
N VAL A 62 -12.85 14.44 1.80
CA VAL A 62 -12.59 13.89 3.13
C VAL A 62 -11.53 14.72 3.86
N ALA A 63 -10.45 15.11 3.18
CA ALA A 63 -9.39 15.94 3.75
C ALA A 63 -9.90 17.34 4.13
N ALA A 64 -10.69 17.98 3.27
CA ALA A 64 -11.31 19.28 3.56
C ALA A 64 -12.26 19.19 4.76
N TYR A 65 -13.05 18.13 4.86
CA TYR A 65 -13.95 17.88 5.99
C TYR A 65 -13.19 17.66 7.31
N LEU A 66 -12.09 16.91 7.27
CA LEU A 66 -11.27 16.61 8.45
C LEU A 66 -10.28 17.73 8.81
N GLY A 67 -10.11 18.74 7.95
CA GLY A 67 -9.06 19.77 8.10
C GLY A 67 -7.64 19.19 8.04
N ALA A 68 -7.45 18.08 7.31
CA ALA A 68 -6.17 17.39 7.23
C ALA A 68 -5.23 18.07 6.24
N ASP A 69 -4.00 18.37 6.68
CA ASP A 69 -2.95 18.89 5.79
C ASP A 69 -2.32 17.78 4.94
N ARG A 70 -1.88 18.14 3.75
CA ARG A 70 -1.32 17.20 2.78
C ARG A 70 0.08 16.80 3.21
N LEU A 71 0.30 15.49 3.38
CA LEU A 71 1.61 14.96 3.74
C LEU A 71 2.66 15.30 2.67
N ARG A 72 3.66 16.08 3.04
CA ARG A 72 4.81 16.43 2.18
C ARG A 72 6.04 15.62 2.61
N LEU A 73 6.51 14.71 1.78
CA LEU A 73 7.74 13.96 1.98
C LEU A 73 8.85 14.54 1.08
N SER A 74 10.07 14.61 1.60
CA SER A 74 11.23 14.97 0.77
C SER A 74 11.57 13.82 -0.19
N PRO A 75 12.32 14.08 -1.27
CA PRO A 75 12.82 13.03 -2.16
C PRO A 75 13.56 11.93 -1.39
N ALA A 76 14.45 12.30 -0.46
CA ALA A 76 15.18 11.35 0.36
C ALA A 76 14.27 10.48 1.24
N SER A 77 13.16 11.04 1.75
CA SER A 77 12.16 10.27 2.50
C SER A 77 11.36 9.32 1.63
N LEU A 78 11.01 9.74 0.41
CA LEU A 78 10.33 8.87 -0.56
C LEU A 78 11.21 7.70 -0.99
N GLU A 79 12.50 7.94 -1.21
CA GLU A 79 13.45 6.87 -1.54
C GLU A 79 13.59 5.86 -0.39
N THR A 80 13.71 6.32 0.86
CA THR A 80 13.76 5.43 2.04
C THR A 80 12.47 4.63 2.17
N LEU A 81 11.32 5.30 2.02
CA LEU A 81 10.01 4.67 2.09
C LEU A 81 9.84 3.60 1.00
N ALA A 82 10.32 3.87 -0.21
CA ALA A 82 10.30 2.89 -1.29
C ALA A 82 11.14 1.65 -0.95
N VAL A 83 12.34 1.83 -0.40
CA VAL A 83 13.16 0.68 0.06
C VAL A 83 12.39 -0.16 1.07
N VAL A 84 11.76 0.47 2.07
CA VAL A 84 10.94 -0.27 3.06
C VAL A 84 9.77 -0.99 2.40
N ALA A 85 9.00 -0.31 1.54
CA ALA A 85 7.81 -0.90 0.90
C ALA A 85 8.15 -2.13 0.05
N TYR A 86 9.27 -2.11 -0.68
CA TYR A 86 9.68 -3.20 -1.59
C TYR A 86 10.56 -4.28 -0.96
N ARG A 87 11.16 -4.04 0.22
CA ARG A 87 12.08 -4.98 0.90
C ARG A 87 11.61 -5.43 2.28
N GLN A 88 10.45 -4.96 2.75
CA GLN A 88 9.93 -5.37 4.05
C GLN A 88 9.77 -6.90 4.17
N PRO A 89 9.98 -7.47 5.37
CA PRO A 89 10.49 -6.81 6.58
C PRO A 89 11.99 -6.49 6.48
N VAL A 90 12.39 -5.24 6.78
CA VAL A 90 13.78 -4.75 6.59
C VAL A 90 14.32 -4.00 7.80
N THR A 91 15.60 -4.16 8.11
CA THR A 91 16.26 -3.42 9.20
C THR A 91 16.77 -2.06 8.75
N ARG A 92 16.97 -1.13 9.69
CA ARG A 92 17.60 0.17 9.40
C ARG A 92 18.95 0.01 8.68
N ALA A 93 19.80 -0.90 9.14
CA ALA A 93 21.13 -1.11 8.57
C ALA A 93 21.06 -1.60 7.11
N GLU A 94 20.09 -2.46 6.77
CA GLU A 94 19.86 -2.89 5.39
C GLU A 94 19.36 -1.74 4.51
N VAL A 95 18.50 -0.87 5.03
CA VAL A 95 18.05 0.33 4.32
C VAL A 95 19.22 1.27 4.02
N GLU A 96 20.10 1.51 5.00
CA GLU A 96 21.30 2.34 4.82
C GLU A 96 22.27 1.72 3.81
N ALA A 97 22.45 0.41 3.84
CA ALA A 97 23.29 -0.29 2.88
C ALA A 97 22.78 -0.14 1.43
N ILE A 98 21.45 -0.12 1.23
CA ILE A 98 20.84 0.09 -0.08
C ILE A 98 20.92 1.56 -0.52
N ARG A 99 20.69 2.51 0.40
CA ARG A 99 20.69 3.95 0.10
C ARG A 99 22.08 4.57 0.02
N GLY A 100 23.08 3.93 0.62
CA GLY A 100 24.46 4.45 0.70
C GLY A 100 24.63 5.67 1.61
N VAL A 101 23.61 6.04 2.39
CA VAL A 101 23.61 7.21 3.28
C VAL A 101 22.90 6.90 4.61
N ASN A 102 23.21 7.65 5.68
CA ASN A 102 22.54 7.51 6.97
C ASN A 102 21.03 7.82 6.83
N CYS A 103 20.19 6.96 7.41
CA CYS A 103 18.74 7.03 7.29
C CYS A 103 18.02 7.21 8.64
N ASP A 104 18.73 7.42 9.75
CA ASP A 104 18.16 7.48 11.11
C ASP A 104 17.01 8.49 11.21
N GLN A 105 17.28 9.75 10.84
CA GLN A 105 16.29 10.82 10.91
C GLN A 105 15.09 10.55 10.00
N THR A 106 15.33 9.92 8.85
CA THR A 106 14.28 9.65 7.87
C THR A 106 13.38 8.51 8.35
N ILE A 107 13.94 7.43 8.90
CA ILE A 107 13.16 6.36 9.55
C ILE A 107 12.34 6.92 10.71
N TYR A 108 12.95 7.75 11.56
CA TYR A 108 12.22 8.41 12.65
C TYR A 108 11.04 9.25 12.15
N THR A 109 11.26 10.07 11.11
CA THR A 109 10.20 10.89 10.52
C THR A 109 9.10 10.05 9.87
N LEU A 110 9.44 9.00 9.13
CA LEU A 110 8.47 8.10 8.50
C LEU A 110 7.63 7.35 9.55
N SER A 111 8.26 6.90 10.64
CA SER A 111 7.58 6.22 11.76
C SER A 111 6.66 7.20 12.53
N SER A 112 7.13 8.41 12.80
CA SER A 112 6.33 9.47 13.46
C SER A 112 5.09 9.85 12.65
N ARG A 113 5.18 9.73 11.32
CA ARG A 113 4.06 9.95 10.37
C ARG A 113 3.24 8.70 10.10
N ARG A 114 3.51 7.61 10.82
CA ARG A 114 2.84 6.31 10.70
C ARG A 114 2.86 5.73 9.29
N LEU A 115 3.86 6.04 8.47
CA LEU A 115 4.01 5.41 7.15
C LEU A 115 4.74 4.06 7.23
N ILE A 116 5.53 3.87 8.29
CA ILE A 116 6.22 2.63 8.62
C ILE A 116 6.01 2.30 10.09
N GLU A 117 6.13 1.03 10.43
CA GLU A 117 6.02 0.52 11.80
C GLU A 117 7.00 -0.62 12.05
N GLU A 118 7.21 -0.95 13.33
CA GLU A 118 8.01 -2.09 13.74
C GLU A 118 7.23 -3.40 13.51
N ARG A 119 7.81 -4.34 12.77
CA ARG A 119 7.26 -5.68 12.49
C ARG A 119 7.95 -6.79 13.30
N GLY A 120 8.71 -6.41 14.32
CA GLY A 120 9.46 -7.31 15.19
C GLY A 120 10.95 -7.03 15.17
N ARG A 121 11.76 -8.05 15.48
CA ARG A 121 13.23 -7.95 15.53
C ARG A 121 13.85 -9.12 14.77
N LYS A 122 15.00 -8.87 14.14
CA LYS A 122 15.76 -9.90 13.43
C LYS A 122 16.52 -10.75 14.45
N GLU A 123 16.45 -12.08 14.32
CA GLU A 123 17.13 -13.03 15.21
C GLU A 123 18.63 -13.15 14.85
N THR A 124 19.37 -12.07 15.08
CA THR A 124 20.82 -11.95 14.89
C THR A 124 21.44 -11.13 16.02
N ALA A 125 22.78 -11.04 16.04
CA ALA A 125 23.50 -10.22 17.02
C ALA A 125 22.98 -8.77 17.03
N GLY A 126 22.68 -8.24 18.22
CA GLY A 126 22.12 -6.90 18.42
C GLY A 126 20.61 -6.79 18.20
N ARG A 127 19.93 -7.86 17.74
CA ARG A 127 18.46 -7.93 17.54
C ARG A 127 17.84 -6.67 16.93
N PRO A 128 18.31 -6.23 15.74
CA PRO A 128 17.84 -4.99 15.14
C PRO A 128 16.35 -5.04 14.81
N ILE A 129 15.69 -3.88 14.93
CA ILE A 129 14.27 -3.68 14.62
C ILE A 129 14.03 -3.93 13.12
N LEU A 130 12.98 -4.69 12.82
CA LEU A 130 12.45 -4.87 11.46
C LEU A 130 11.33 -3.86 11.23
N TYR A 131 11.38 -3.16 10.11
CA TYR A 131 10.39 -2.20 9.67
C TYR A 131 9.55 -2.74 8.52
N GLY A 132 8.29 -2.33 8.47
CA GLY A 132 7.37 -2.54 7.37
C GLY A 132 6.43 -1.36 7.19
N THR A 133 5.63 -1.37 6.13
CA THR A 133 4.61 -0.35 5.85
C THR A 133 3.35 -0.59 6.68
N THR A 134 2.60 0.49 6.90
CA THR A 134 1.35 0.50 7.66
C THR A 134 0.12 0.54 6.76
N TRP A 135 -1.06 0.62 7.38
CA TRP A 135 -2.32 0.93 6.70
C TRP A 135 -2.36 2.35 6.17
N GLU A 136 -1.87 3.32 6.93
CA GLU A 136 -1.78 4.73 6.51
C GLU A 136 -0.92 4.89 5.26
N PHE A 137 0.09 4.03 5.06
CA PHE A 137 0.81 3.95 3.79
C PHE A 137 -0.13 3.56 2.64
N LEU A 138 -0.92 2.49 2.77
CA LEU A 138 -1.85 2.07 1.72
C LEU A 138 -2.89 3.17 1.41
N GLU A 139 -3.40 3.84 2.43
CA GLU A 139 -4.33 4.97 2.30
C GLU A 139 -3.69 6.16 1.58
N CYS A 140 -2.49 6.59 2.00
CA CYS A 140 -1.79 7.72 1.39
C CYS A 140 -1.47 7.49 -0.09
N PHE A 141 -1.19 6.25 -0.47
CA PHE A 141 -0.87 5.87 -1.85
C PHE A 141 -2.08 5.34 -2.64
N GLY A 142 -3.27 5.29 -2.03
CA GLY A 142 -4.50 4.85 -2.68
C GLY A 142 -4.48 3.37 -3.11
N LEU A 143 -3.72 2.53 -2.41
CA LEU A 143 -3.53 1.11 -2.73
C LEU A 143 -4.56 0.25 -2.00
N GLY A 144 -5.07 -0.79 -2.66
CA GLY A 144 -5.90 -1.82 -2.02
C GLY A 144 -5.08 -2.84 -1.25
N SER A 145 -3.86 -3.12 -1.70
CA SER A 145 -2.91 -4.03 -1.04
C SER A 145 -1.48 -3.72 -1.48
N LEU A 146 -0.50 -4.28 -0.77
CA LEU A 146 0.90 -4.17 -1.16
C LEU A 146 1.21 -4.84 -2.51
N HIS A 147 0.37 -5.77 -2.97
CA HIS A 147 0.53 -6.41 -4.28
C HIS A 147 0.23 -5.47 -5.46
N GLU A 148 -0.45 -4.35 -5.22
CA GLU A 148 -0.69 -3.30 -6.21
C GLU A 148 0.53 -2.39 -6.43
N LEU A 149 1.58 -2.53 -5.61
CA LEU A 149 2.83 -1.80 -5.84
C LEU A 149 3.42 -2.18 -7.20
N PRO A 150 3.88 -1.20 -7.99
CA PRO A 150 4.54 -1.47 -9.27
C PRO A 150 5.67 -2.49 -9.11
N ARG A 151 5.66 -3.57 -9.89
CA ARG A 151 6.79 -4.51 -9.88
C ARG A 151 8.03 -3.74 -10.35
N ALA A 152 9.08 -3.77 -9.53
CA ALA A 152 10.23 -2.86 -9.57
C ALA A 152 10.60 -2.38 -10.99
N LEU A 153 10.63 -1.05 -11.13
CA LEU A 153 11.04 -0.32 -12.32
C LEU A 153 12.45 -0.78 -12.74
N THR A 154 12.66 -1.04 -14.02
CA THR A 154 14.02 -1.00 -14.58
C THR A 154 14.62 0.40 -14.35
N PRO A 155 15.95 0.58 -14.42
CA PRO A 155 16.62 1.88 -14.25
C PRO A 155 16.04 3.02 -15.11
N GLU A 156 15.27 2.67 -16.15
CA GLU A 156 14.68 3.54 -17.16
C GLU A 156 13.23 3.94 -16.86
N GLY A 157 12.66 3.50 -15.73
CA GLY A 157 11.29 3.86 -15.34
C GLY A 157 10.19 3.17 -16.16
N ALA A 158 10.53 2.16 -16.96
CA ALA A 158 9.53 1.36 -17.67
C ALA A 158 8.79 0.46 -16.67
N VAL A 159 7.50 0.71 -16.51
CA VAL A 159 6.58 -0.17 -15.79
C VAL A 159 6.52 -1.49 -16.58
N LEU A 160 7.08 -2.56 -16.03
CA LEU A 160 6.81 -3.90 -16.55
C LEU A 160 5.37 -4.23 -16.21
N GLU A 161 4.46 -4.02 -17.17
CA GLU A 161 3.12 -4.58 -17.11
C GLU A 161 3.27 -6.10 -16.90
N SER A 162 2.93 -6.56 -15.70
CA SER A 162 2.91 -7.98 -15.43
C SER A 162 1.73 -8.60 -16.16
N VAL A 163 2.00 -9.15 -17.34
CA VAL A 163 1.10 -10.09 -18.01
C VAL A 163 1.13 -11.41 -17.23
N ALA A 164 0.37 -11.47 -16.14
CA ALA A 164 0.06 -12.70 -15.44
C ALA A 164 -1.46 -12.81 -15.33
N GLY A 165 -2.05 -13.46 -16.33
CA GLY A 165 -3.50 -13.69 -16.40
C GLY A 165 -4.07 -13.90 -17.80
N ARG A 166 -3.27 -14.29 -18.80
CA ARG A 166 -3.85 -14.93 -20.00
C ARG A 166 -4.30 -16.32 -19.59
N GLY A 167 -5.60 -16.46 -19.30
CA GLY A 167 -6.26 -17.75 -19.26
C GLY A 167 -5.95 -18.49 -20.57
N ALA A 168 -5.29 -19.64 -20.45
CA ALA A 168 -5.20 -20.60 -21.51
C ALA A 168 -6.64 -20.96 -21.92
N ALA A 169 -7.06 -20.50 -23.09
CA ALA A 169 -8.22 -21.02 -23.76
C ALA A 169 -7.95 -22.51 -24.01
N THR A 170 -8.73 -23.36 -23.35
CA THR A 170 -8.90 -24.76 -23.77
C THR A 170 -9.61 -24.70 -25.14
N PRO A 171 -9.04 -25.22 -26.24
CA PRO A 171 -9.80 -25.37 -27.45
C PRO A 171 -10.78 -26.53 -27.24
N ASP A 172 -12.06 -26.18 -27.25
CA ASP A 172 -13.17 -27.10 -27.37
C ASP A 172 -13.17 -27.66 -28.81
N ARG A 173 -12.81 -28.94 -28.96
CA ARG A 173 -13.39 -29.92 -29.90
C ARG A 173 -12.72 -31.28 -29.81
#